data_AF-A0A355BX71-F1
#
_entry.id   AF-A0A355BX71-F1
#
_cell.length_a   1.000
_cell.length_b   1.000
_cell.length_c   1.000
_cell.angle_alpha   90.00
_cell.angle_beta   90.00
_cell.angle_gamma   90.00
#
_symmetry.space_group_name_H-M   'P 1'
#
loop_
_entity.id
_entity.type
_entity.pdbx_description
1 polymer ?
#
loop_
_entity_poly.entity_id
_entity_poly.type
_entity_poly.pdbx_seq_one_letter_code
_entity_poly.pdbx_strand_id
1 'polypeptide(L)'
;MSVSLKAANAALVSFEDAAPPSLRNLTAAAYYQIAVERGEGLIAAEGPLVVKTGEHTGRSAQDKFTVRRPEIDAKIWWDNSKAMTPEAFETLRRDMLDYAAGRELFAQDLRGGADI
;
A
#
# COMPACT_ATOMS: atom_id res chain seq x y z
N MET A 1 15.04 -0.45 24.32
CA MET A 1 13.94 0.52 24.57
C MET A 1 12.71 -0.01 23.85
N SER A 2 11.67 -0.36 24.60
CA SER A 2 10.43 -0.92 24.06
C SER A 2 9.57 0.19 23.47
N VAL A 3 9.41 0.24 22.16
CA VAL A 3 8.37 1.07 21.52
C VAL A 3 7.06 0.31 21.68
N SER A 4 6.31 0.66 22.72
CA SER A 4 4.94 0.17 22.89
C SER A 4 4.04 0.94 21.94
N LEU A 5 3.65 0.32 20.82
CA LEU A 5 2.65 0.85 19.90
C LEU A 5 1.35 0.10 20.13
N LYS A 6 0.46 0.67 20.93
CA LYS A 6 -0.95 0.31 20.95
C LYS A 6 -1.80 1.55 20.77
N ALA A 7 -2.40 1.66 19.60
CA ALA A 7 -3.72 2.23 19.43
C ALA A 7 -4.41 1.42 18.31
N ALA A 8 -5.13 0.36 18.71
CA ALA A 8 -6.08 -0.28 17.81
C ALA A 8 -7.24 0.69 17.65
N ASN A 9 -7.33 1.32 16.48
CA ASN A 9 -8.36 2.30 16.18
C ASN A 9 -9.70 1.58 15.92
N ALA A 10 -10.80 2.27 16.18
CA ALA A 10 -12.16 1.86 15.78
C ALA A 10 -12.22 1.55 14.27
N ALA A 11 -13.25 0.79 13.86
CA ALA A 11 -13.43 0.26 12.49
C ALA A 11 -12.87 1.22 11.42
N LEU A 12 -11.82 0.76 10.72
CA LEU A 12 -11.15 1.56 9.70
C LEU A 12 -12.11 1.76 8.54
N VAL A 13 -12.61 2.98 8.35
CA VAL A 13 -13.59 3.30 7.29
C VAL A 13 -12.94 3.82 6.00
N SER A 14 -11.66 4.20 6.08
CA SER A 14 -10.92 4.91 5.05
C SER A 14 -9.41 4.74 5.27
N PHE A 15 -8.61 4.78 4.20
CA PHE A 15 -7.15 4.72 4.27
C PHE A 15 -6.52 6.11 4.44
N GLU A 16 -7.29 7.16 4.13
CA GLU A 16 -6.93 8.54 4.39
C GLU A 16 -6.69 8.73 5.90
N ASP A 17 -5.48 9.15 6.25
CA ASP A 17 -5.02 9.36 7.64
C ASP A 17 -5.06 8.12 8.54
N ALA A 18 -5.11 6.93 7.95
CA ALA A 18 -5.08 5.66 8.68
C ALA A 18 -3.74 5.38 9.38
N ALA A 19 -2.65 5.95 8.85
CA ALA A 19 -1.33 5.88 9.48
C ALA A 19 -1.17 6.95 10.57
N PRO A 20 -0.75 6.60 11.80
CA PRO A 20 -0.52 7.58 12.85
C PRO A 20 0.62 8.55 12.46
N PRO A 21 0.64 9.80 12.96
CA PRO A 21 1.66 10.78 12.60
C PRO A 21 3.11 10.30 12.74
N SER A 22 3.39 9.41 13.70
CA SER A 22 4.71 8.82 13.91
C SER A 22 5.18 7.88 12.81
N LEU A 23 4.29 7.45 11.90
CA LEU A 23 4.57 6.52 10.80
C LEU A 23 4.29 7.13 9.41
N ARG A 24 4.10 8.45 9.37
CA ARG A 24 3.94 9.22 8.14
C ARG A 24 5.28 9.82 7.72
N ASN A 25 5.56 9.80 6.43
CA ASN A 25 6.70 10.51 5.82
C ASN A 25 8.04 10.19 6.49
N LEU A 26 8.21 8.92 6.92
CA LEU A 26 9.46 8.42 7.48
C LEU A 26 10.60 8.52 6.45
N THR A 27 11.81 8.65 6.95
CA THR A 27 13.02 8.65 6.12
C THR A 27 13.35 7.24 5.61
N ALA A 28 14.13 7.16 4.55
CA ALA A 28 14.64 5.89 4.05
C ALA A 28 15.41 5.10 5.13
N ALA A 29 16.18 5.78 5.98
CA ALA A 29 16.91 5.15 7.09
C ALA A 29 15.97 4.54 8.14
N ALA A 30 14.86 5.20 8.47
CA ALA A 30 13.87 4.67 9.39
C ALA A 30 13.18 3.40 8.82
N TYR A 31 12.77 3.43 7.54
CA TYR A 31 12.22 2.23 6.90
C TYR A 31 13.22 1.08 6.82
N TYR A 32 14.47 1.39 6.51
CA TYR A 32 15.55 0.42 6.47
C TYR A 32 15.69 -0.32 7.81
N GLN A 33 15.73 0.44 8.91
CA GLN A 33 15.82 -0.13 10.26
C GLN A 33 14.60 -1.00 10.58
N ILE A 34 13.38 -0.50 10.32
CA ILE A 34 12.14 -1.23 10.57
C ILE A 34 12.11 -2.56 9.80
N ALA A 35 12.48 -2.56 8.51
CA ALA A 35 12.48 -3.76 7.69
C ALA A 35 13.44 -4.84 8.22
N VAL A 36 14.63 -4.43 8.70
CA VAL A 36 15.61 -5.34 9.30
C VAL A 36 15.11 -5.85 10.66
N GLU A 37 14.59 -4.97 11.52
CA GLU A 37 14.07 -5.35 12.85
C GLU A 37 12.88 -6.31 12.76
N ARG A 38 12.07 -6.20 11.70
CA ARG A 38 10.95 -7.11 11.42
C ARG A 38 11.34 -8.42 10.72
N GLY A 39 12.60 -8.54 10.30
CA GLY A 39 13.05 -9.66 9.49
C GLY A 39 12.44 -9.70 8.08
N GLU A 40 11.91 -8.57 7.60
CA GLU A 40 11.33 -8.40 6.26
C GLU A 40 12.42 -8.17 5.20
N GLY A 41 13.64 -7.83 5.61
CA GLY A 41 14.80 -7.69 4.75
C GLY A 41 16.12 -8.02 5.46
N LEU A 42 17.17 -8.19 4.67
CA LEU A 42 18.53 -8.44 5.13
C LEU A 42 19.49 -7.38 4.59
N ILE A 43 20.56 -7.13 5.32
CA ILE A 43 21.62 -6.23 4.88
C ILE A 43 22.64 -7.03 4.08
N ALA A 44 22.83 -6.69 2.81
CA ALA A 44 23.91 -7.26 2.00
C ALA A 44 25.25 -6.56 2.26
N ALA A 45 26.33 -7.14 1.72
CA ALA A 45 27.62 -6.47 1.66
C ALA A 45 27.46 -5.09 0.99
N GLU A 46 28.15 -4.09 1.54
CA GLU A 46 28.07 -2.67 1.13
C GLU A 46 26.74 -1.95 1.47
N GLY A 47 25.86 -2.57 2.26
CA GLY A 47 24.71 -1.90 2.87
C GLY A 47 23.37 -1.81 2.11
N PRO A 48 23.14 -2.39 0.91
CA PRO A 48 21.80 -2.40 0.34
C PRO A 48 20.86 -3.34 1.09
N LEU A 49 19.57 -2.97 1.16
CA LEU A 49 18.51 -3.80 1.71
C LEU A 49 18.07 -4.85 0.68
N VAL A 50 18.20 -6.11 1.04
CA VAL A 50 17.74 -7.26 0.24
C VAL A 50 16.41 -7.76 0.79
N VAL A 51 15.41 -7.81 -0.09
CA VAL A 51 14.05 -8.29 0.23
C VAL A 51 13.67 -9.47 -0.68
N LYS A 52 12.72 -10.29 -0.22
CA LYS A 52 12.13 -11.38 -1.03
C LYS A 52 10.64 -11.14 -1.18
N THR A 53 10.14 -11.10 -2.40
CA THR A 53 8.71 -10.84 -2.69
C THR A 53 7.84 -12.11 -2.72
N GLY A 54 8.44 -13.28 -2.48
CA GLY A 54 7.74 -14.56 -2.47
C GLY A 54 7.40 -15.06 -3.87
N GLU A 55 6.19 -15.57 -4.05
CA GLU A 55 5.69 -16.16 -5.30
C GLU A 55 5.63 -15.13 -6.45
N HIS A 56 5.28 -13.88 -6.14
CA HIS A 56 5.13 -12.82 -7.14
C HIS A 56 6.43 -12.03 -7.28
N THR A 57 7.24 -12.40 -8.27
CA THR A 57 8.55 -11.76 -8.57
C THR A 57 8.49 -10.72 -9.70
N GLY A 58 7.29 -10.46 -10.23
CA GLY A 58 7.04 -9.52 -11.31
C GLY A 58 5.61 -9.01 -11.32
N ARG A 59 5.22 -8.33 -12.41
CA ARG A 59 3.85 -7.81 -12.56
C ARG A 59 2.86 -8.94 -12.85
N SER A 60 1.78 -9.01 -12.07
CA SER A 60 0.60 -9.81 -12.40
C SER A 60 -0.33 -9.02 -13.33
N ALA A 61 0.05 -8.90 -14.61
CA ALA A 61 -0.66 -8.03 -15.56
C ALA A 61 -2.15 -8.39 -15.73
N GLN A 62 -2.51 -9.67 -15.51
CA GLN A 62 -3.88 -10.16 -15.58
C GLN A 62 -4.73 -9.79 -14.35
N ASP A 63 -4.13 -9.30 -13.28
CA ASP A 63 -4.83 -8.97 -12.03
C ASP A 63 -5.00 -7.45 -11.84
N LYS A 64 -4.75 -6.67 -12.89
CA LYS A 64 -5.00 -5.22 -12.91
C LYS A 64 -6.38 -4.92 -13.46
N PHE A 65 -7.19 -4.20 -12.67
CA PHE A 65 -8.53 -3.78 -13.06
C PHE A 65 -8.71 -2.26 -12.96
N THR A 66 -9.63 -1.74 -13.77
CA THR A 66 -10.12 -0.36 -13.68
C THR A 66 -11.60 -0.39 -13.35
N VAL A 67 -11.99 0.34 -12.30
CA VAL A 67 -13.40 0.42 -11.90
C VAL A 67 -14.16 1.15 -13.00
N ARG A 68 -15.17 0.50 -13.57
CA ARG A 68 -15.96 1.05 -14.65
C ARG A 68 -17.01 1.99 -14.08
N ARG A 69 -16.87 3.29 -14.35
CA ARG A 69 -17.80 4.33 -13.92
C ARG A 69 -18.28 5.17 -15.11
N PRO A 70 -19.53 5.66 -15.14
CA PRO A 70 -20.06 6.45 -16.25
C PRO A 70 -19.19 7.65 -16.65
N GLU A 71 -18.58 8.33 -15.68
CA GLU A 71 -17.76 9.54 -15.86
C GLU A 71 -16.43 9.33 -16.59
N ILE A 72 -15.92 8.10 -16.63
CA ILE A 72 -14.65 7.75 -17.29
C ILE A 72 -14.84 6.74 -18.42
N ASP A 73 -16.04 6.19 -18.60
CA ASP A 73 -16.28 5.03 -19.46
C ASP A 73 -15.77 5.24 -20.89
N ALA A 74 -16.10 6.39 -21.47
CA ALA A 74 -15.71 6.76 -22.83
C ALA A 74 -14.23 7.15 -22.97
N LYS A 75 -13.49 7.30 -21.87
CA LYS A 75 -12.08 7.74 -21.85
C LYS A 75 -11.10 6.57 -21.71
N ILE A 76 -11.58 5.40 -21.29
CA ILE A 76 -10.73 4.23 -21.04
C ILE A 76 -10.69 3.34 -22.29
N TRP A 77 -9.48 2.88 -22.63
CA TRP A 77 -9.29 1.86 -23.66
C TRP A 77 -9.57 0.46 -23.07
N TRP A 78 -10.82 0.01 -23.21
CA TRP A 78 -11.29 -1.24 -22.60
C TRP A 78 -10.76 -2.51 -23.26
N ASP A 79 -10.39 -2.49 -24.55
CA ASP A 79 -9.80 -3.68 -25.20
C ASP A 79 -8.46 -4.10 -24.55
N ASN A 80 -7.81 -3.18 -23.83
CA ASN A 80 -6.54 -3.40 -23.14
C ASN A 80 -6.63 -3.22 -21.61
N SER A 81 -7.84 -3.07 -21.06
CA SER A 81 -8.07 -2.83 -19.64
C SER A 81 -9.21 -3.70 -19.12
N LYS A 82 -8.97 -4.43 -18.03
CA LYS A 82 -10.03 -5.24 -17.41
C LYS A 82 -10.96 -4.34 -16.60
N ALA A 83 -12.26 -4.45 -16.87
CA ALA A 83 -13.28 -3.72 -16.12
C ALA A 83 -13.62 -4.44 -14.80
N MET A 84 -13.83 -3.66 -13.74
CA MET A 84 -14.42 -4.10 -12.47
C MET A 84 -15.66 -3.26 -12.19
N THR A 85 -16.73 -3.87 -11.68
CA THR A 85 -17.93 -3.11 -11.31
C THR A 85 -17.67 -2.30 -10.02
N PRO A 86 -18.34 -1.15 -9.83
CA PRO A 86 -18.24 -0.39 -8.58
C PRO A 86 -18.57 -1.22 -7.32
N GLU A 87 -19.52 -2.16 -7.42
CA GLU A 87 -19.96 -3.00 -6.30
C GLU A 87 -18.91 -4.06 -5.93
N ALA A 88 -18.26 -4.65 -6.94
CA ALA A 88 -17.16 -5.59 -6.73
C ALA A 88 -15.96 -4.88 -6.10
N PHE A 89 -15.66 -3.66 -6.57
CA PHE A 89 -14.61 -2.83 -5.97
C PHE A 89 -14.94 -2.48 -4.52
N GLU A 90 -16.19 -2.11 -4.21
CA GLU A 90 -16.58 -1.76 -2.84
C GLU A 90 -16.48 -2.96 -1.88
N THR A 91 -16.81 -4.17 -2.36
CA THR A 91 -16.60 -5.41 -1.61
C THR A 91 -15.12 -5.62 -1.29
N LEU A 92 -14.26 -5.54 -2.31
CA LEU A 92 -12.81 -5.66 -2.13
C LEU A 92 -12.25 -4.57 -1.21
N ARG A 93 -12.72 -3.33 -1.35
CA ARG A 93 -12.30 -2.19 -0.54
C ARG A 93 -12.61 -2.43 0.94
N ARG A 94 -13.82 -2.92 1.25
CA ARG A 94 -14.21 -3.27 2.62
C ARG A 94 -13.32 -4.37 3.18
N ASP A 95 -13.08 -5.44 2.42
CA ASP A 95 -12.24 -6.55 2.87
C ASP A 95 -10.80 -6.07 3.18
N MET A 96 -10.27 -5.15 2.39
CA MET A 96 -8.96 -4.53 2.62
C MET A 96 -8.92 -3.63 3.86
N LEU A 97 -9.99 -2.87 4.11
CA LEU A 97 -10.11 -2.04 5.31
C LEU A 97 -10.21 -2.91 6.57
N ASP A 98 -11.01 -3.98 6.52
CA ASP A 98 -11.14 -4.94 7.61
C ASP A 98 -9.80 -5.65 7.89
N TYR A 99 -9.06 -6.01 6.84
CA TYR A 99 -7.72 -6.59 6.99
C TYR A 99 -6.71 -5.61 7.60
N ALA A 100 -6.79 -4.34 7.22
CA ALA A 100 -5.90 -3.28 7.70
C ALA A 100 -6.25 -2.83 9.13
N ALA A 101 -7.48 -3.03 9.58
CA ALA A 101 -7.91 -2.68 10.92
C ALA A 101 -7.01 -3.35 11.99
N GLY A 102 -6.46 -2.53 12.89
CA GLY A 102 -5.56 -3.00 13.95
C GLY A 102 -4.13 -3.35 13.48
N ARG A 103 -3.79 -3.13 12.21
CA ARG A 103 -2.41 -3.24 11.72
C ARG A 103 -1.69 -1.91 11.78
N GLU A 104 -0.37 -2.00 11.80
CA GLU A 104 0.47 -0.83 11.66
C GLU A 104 0.53 -0.40 10.18
N LEU A 105 0.16 0.84 9.90
CA LEU A 105 0.15 1.41 8.56
C LEU A 105 1.18 2.53 8.46
N PHE A 106 1.91 2.53 7.34
CA PHE A 106 2.85 3.59 6.97
C PHE A 106 2.25 4.42 5.84
N ALA A 107 2.48 5.73 5.85
CA ALA A 107 2.05 6.61 4.76
C ALA A 107 3.20 7.47 4.23
N GLN A 108 3.18 7.74 2.93
CA GLN A 108 4.12 8.60 2.23
C GLN A 108 3.35 9.54 1.29
N ASP A 109 3.49 10.84 1.52
CA ASP A 109 2.91 11.88 0.68
C ASP A 109 3.93 12.23 -0.42
N LEU A 110 3.69 11.72 -1.64
CA LEU A 110 4.63 11.82 -2.77
C LEU A 110 4.04 12.60 -3.95
N ARG A 111 4.91 13.02 -4.87
CA ARG A 111 4.54 13.70 -6.12
C ARG A 111 4.80 12.81 -7.33
N GLY A 112 3.89 12.84 -8.30
CA GLY A 112 4.06 12.19 -9.61
C GLY A 112 4.25 13.26 -10.69
N GLY A 113 5.46 13.38 -11.23
CA GLY A 113 5.86 14.45 -12.16
C GLY A 113 6.86 15.41 -11.53
N ALA A 114 7.83 15.88 -12.32
CA ALA A 114 8.95 16.70 -11.85
C ALA A 114 8.79 18.20 -12.14
N ASP A 115 7.78 18.57 -12.93
CA ASP A 115 7.48 19.98 -13.22
C ASP A 115 6.84 20.63 -11.98
N ILE A 116 7.35 21.80 -11.58
CA ILE A 116 7.01 22.48 -10.32
C ILE A 116 6.34 23.84 -10.54
#